data_AF-A0A7Z0TWH3-F1
#
_entry.id   AF-A0A7Z0TWH3-F1
#
_cell.length_a   1.000
_cell.length_b   1.000
_cell.length_c   1.000
_cell.angle_alpha   90.00
_cell.angle_beta   90.00
_cell.angle_gamma   90.00
#
_symmetry.space_group_name_H-M   'P 1'
#
loop_
_entity.id
_entity.type
_entity.pdbx_description
1 polymer ?
#
loop_
_entity_poly.entity_id
_entity_poly.type
_entity_poly.pdbx_seq_one_letter_code
_entity_poly.pdbx_strand_id
1 'polypeptide(L)' 'MANSIWTTEEFTCAGCSMNYTATREAHSEAHTGSFKCSICSGVVHTWSGKHHFFGWQAVKTKPPVFGRRWAGVQ' A
#
# COMPACT_ATOMS: atom_id res chain seq x y z
N MET A 1 -24.72 2.17 15.81
CA MET A 1 -23.71 2.96 15.09
C MET A 1 -22.47 2.08 14.91
N ALA A 2 -22.28 1.47 13.74
CA ALA A 2 -21.07 0.68 13.45
C ALA A 2 -20.12 1.59 12.65
N ASN A 3 -19.05 2.06 13.28
CA ASN A 3 -18.01 2.83 12.60
C ASN A 3 -17.16 1.80 11.84
N SER A 4 -17.27 1.76 10.51
CA SER A 4 -16.40 0.91 9.68
C SER A 4 -14.97 1.42 9.82
N ILE A 5 -14.16 0.71 10.61
CA ILE A 5 -12.75 1.03 10.81
C ILE A 5 -11.99 0.59 9.55
N TRP A 6 -11.69 1.57 8.70
CA TRP A 6 -10.66 1.49 7.67
C TRP A 6 -9.27 1.77 8.25
N THR A 7 -8.29 0.94 7.92
CA THR A 7 -6.89 1.13 8.33
C THR A 7 -6.00 0.91 7.13
N THR A 8 -5.21 1.91 6.76
CA THR A 8 -4.21 1.77 5.70
C THR A 8 -2.98 1.08 6.26
N GLU A 9 -2.62 -0.06 5.71
CA GLU A 9 -1.42 -0.82 6.05
C GLU A 9 -0.40 -0.73 4.91
N GLU A 10 0.88 -0.61 5.28
CA GLU A 10 2.01 -0.60 4.35
C GLU A 10 2.66 -1.99 4.31
N PHE A 11 2.94 -2.46 3.10
CA PHE A 11 3.51 -3.76 2.82
C PHE A 11 4.75 -3.61 1.95
N THR A 12 5.88 -4.17 2.38
CA THR A 12 7.11 -4.18 1.58
C THR A 12 7.30 -5.55 0.95
N CYS A 13 7.49 -5.59 -0.38
CA CYS A 13 7.79 -6.82 -1.09
C CYS A 13 9.22 -7.29 -0.78
N ALA A 14 9.38 -8.48 -0.21
CA ALA A 14 10.70 -9.05 0.11
C ALA A 14 11.57 -9.37 -1.13
N GLY A 15 10.97 -9.50 -2.32
CA GLY A 15 11.70 -9.85 -3.55
C GLY A 15 12.37 -8.66 -4.24
N CYS A 16 11.73 -7.49 -4.25
CA CYS A 16 12.22 -6.30 -4.96
C CYS A 16 12.24 -5.02 -4.10
N SER A 17 11.96 -5.14 -2.80
CA SER A 17 11.93 -4.04 -1.82
C SER A 17 10.97 -2.90 -2.17
N MET A 18 9.98 -3.17 -3.02
CA MET A 18 8.96 -2.18 -3.37
C MET A 18 7.91 -2.09 -2.26
N ASN A 19 7.58 -0.87 -1.88
CA ASN A 19 6.54 -0.59 -0.90
C ASN A 19 5.18 -0.51 -1.60
N TYR A 20 4.19 -1.09 -0.95
CA TYR A 20 2.79 -1.11 -1.35
C TYR A 20 1.94 -0.66 -0.17
N THR A 21 0.77 -0.13 -0.48
CA THR A 21 -0.25 0.26 0.50
C THR A 21 -1.53 -0.47 0.17
N ALA A 22 -2.23 -0.95 1.19
CA ALA A 22 -3.57 -1.49 1.09
C ALA A 22 -4.42 -0.99 2.25
N THR A 23 -5.71 -0.76 1.99
CA THR A 23 -6.66 -0.38 3.03
C THR A 23 -7.39 -1.63 3.52
N ARG A 24 -7.25 -1.92 4.81
CA ARG A 24 -8.00 -2.95 5.52
C ARG A 24 -9.33 -2.40 5.99
N GLU A 25 -10.41 -3.11 5.73
CA GLU A 25 -11.74 -2.82 6.22
C GLU A 25 -12.30 -4.03 6.96
N ALA A 26 -12.84 -3.80 8.15
CA ALA A 26 -13.51 -4.84 8.93
C ALA A 26 -14.83 -5.22 8.25
N HIS A 27 -14.98 -6.51 7.92
CA HIS A 27 -16.18 -7.07 7.29
C HIS A 27 -16.76 -8.17 8.16
N SER A 28 -18.08 -8.31 8.15
CA SER A 28 -18.75 -9.40 8.88
C SER A 28 -18.47 -10.76 8.25
N GLU A 29 -18.29 -10.77 6.93
CA GLU A 29 -18.05 -11.96 6.11
C GLU A 29 -16.56 -12.28 6.03
N ALA A 30 -16.26 -13.58 5.86
CA ALA A 30 -14.89 -14.04 5.71
C ALA A 30 -14.43 -13.78 4.27
N HIS A 31 -13.44 -12.90 4.13
CA HIS A 31 -12.75 -12.66 2.86
C HIS A 31 -11.37 -13.28 2.88
N THR A 32 -10.98 -13.80 1.73
CA THR A 32 -9.63 -14.31 1.48
C THR A 32 -9.10 -13.66 0.22
N GLY A 33 -7.80 -13.37 0.23
CA GLY A 33 -7.16 -12.76 -0.92
C GLY A 33 -5.65 -12.78 -0.78
N SER A 34 -5.00 -12.43 -1.88
CA SER A 34 -3.54 -12.31 -1.94
C SER A 34 -3.16 -11.11 -2.77
N PHE A 35 -2.20 -10.34 -2.29
CA PHE A 35 -1.58 -9.28 -3.03
C PHE A 35 -0.27 -9.75 -3.66
N LYS A 36 -0.13 -9.44 -4.95
CA LYS A 36 1.06 -9.74 -5.73
C LYS A 36 1.80 -8.46 -6.07
N CYS A 37 3.11 -8.54 -6.01
CA CYS A 37 3.98 -7.49 -6.47
C CYS A 37 3.89 -7.39 -7.99
N SER A 38 3.66 -6.19 -8.52
CA SER A 38 3.63 -5.95 -9.97
C SER A 38 5.00 -6.06 -10.64
N ILE A 39 6.10 -6.02 -9.87
CA ILE A 39 7.48 -6.05 -10.40
C ILE A 39 8.00 -7.48 -10.50
N CYS A 40 7.98 -8.22 -9.39
CA CYS A 40 8.52 -9.58 -9.33
C CYS A 40 7.45 -10.68 -9.41
N SER A 41 6.16 -10.32 -9.51
CA SER A 41 5.02 -11.25 -9.44
C SER A 41 4.94 -12.11 -8.16
N GLY A 42 5.82 -11.86 -7.18
CA GLY A 42 5.82 -12.55 -5.89
C GLY A 42 4.62 -12.16 -5.04
N VAL A 43 4.15 -13.11 -4.22
CA VAL A 43 3.10 -12.86 -3.24
C VAL A 43 3.69 -12.02 -2.11
N VAL A 44 3.15 -10.82 -1.91
CA VAL A 44 3.61 -9.89 -0.87
C VAL A 44 2.86 -10.12 0.43
N HIS A 45 1.55 -10.31 0.33
CA HIS A 45 0.69 -10.50 1.50
C HIS A 45 -0.49 -11.39 1.15
N THR A 46 -0.88 -12.25 2.08
CA THR A 46 -2.06 -13.11 2.00
C THR A 46 -2.86 -12.92 3.26
N TRP A 47 -4.17 -12.75 3.12
CA TRP A 47 -5.06 -12.58 4.26
C TRP A 47 -6.24 -13.53 4.18
N SER A 48 -6.75 -13.87 5.36
CA SER A 48 -7.94 -14.69 5.53
C SER A 48 -8.64 -14.28 6.83
N GLY A 49 -9.91 -13.88 6.74
CA GLY A 49 -10.70 -13.61 7.93
C GLY A 49 -11.80 -12.59 7.70
N LYS A 50 -12.32 -12.05 8.80
CA LYS A 50 -13.40 -11.04 8.84
C LYS A 50 -12.91 -9.63 8.50
N HIS A 51 -12.08 -9.54 7.48
CA HIS A 51 -11.52 -8.28 7.01
C HIS A 51 -11.22 -8.39 5.53
N HIS A 52 -11.49 -7.32 4.81
CA HIS A 52 -11.24 -7.19 3.39
C HIS A 52 -10.14 -6.16 3.18
N PHE A 53 -9.18 -6.45 2.31
CA PHE A 53 -8.20 -5.47 1.89
C PHE A 53 -8.51 -5.01 0.47
N PHE A 54 -8.48 -3.70 0.24
CA PHE A 54 -8.69 -3.10 -1.09
C PHE A 54 -7.71 -1.95 -1.33
N GLY A 55 -7.70 -1.41 -2.55
CA GLY A 55 -6.83 -0.29 -2.89
C GLY A 55 -5.35 -0.65 -2.95
N TRP A 56 -5.01 -1.87 -3.38
CA TRP A 56 -3.63 -2.31 -3.56
C TRP A 56 -2.89 -1.41 -4.55
N GLN A 57 -1.94 -0.63 -4.05
CA GLN A 57 -1.19 0.33 -4.86
C GLN A 57 0.27 0.35 -4.44
N ALA A 58 1.18 0.45 -5.41
CA ALA A 58 2.59 0.69 -5.13
C ALA A 58 2.76 2.12 -4.60
N VAL A 59 3.47 2.28 -3.48
CA VAL A 59 3.80 3.59 -2.93
C VAL A 59 4.74 4.27 -3.91
N LYS A 60 4.19 5.24 -4.65
CA LYS A 60 5.01 6.18 -5.41
C LYS A 60 5.51 7.21 -4.41
N THR A 61 6.63 6.93 -3.75
CA THR A 61 7.35 7.98 -3.02
C THR A 61 7.69 9.06 -4.05
N LYS A 62 6.97 10.19 -4.00
CA LYS A 62 7.36 11.37 -4.78
C LYS A 62 8.82 11.64 -4.42
N PRO A 63 9.74 11.74 -5.38
CA PRO A 63 11.10 12.10 -5.06
C PRO A 63 11.05 13.42 -4.28
N PRO A 64 11.75 13.52 -3.13
CA PRO A 64 11.81 14.79 -2.41
C PRO A 64 12.32 15.83 -3.40
N VAL A 65 11.55 16.90 -3.60
CA VAL A 65 11.90 17.98 -4.51
C VAL A 65 13.03 18.78 -3.85
N PHE A 66 14.24 18.24 -3.86
CA PHE A 66 15.45 18.93 -3.43
C PHE A 66 15.99 19.69 -4.65
N GLY A 67 15.56 20.94 -4.83
CA GLY A 67 16.09 21.78 -5.91
C GLY A 67 15.18 22.91 -6.37
N ARG A 68 14.92 23.89 -5.51
CA ARG A 68 14.56 25.24 -5.98
C ARG A 68 15.25 26.31 -5.13
N ARG A 69 16.58 26.28 -5.16
CA ARG A 69 17.45 27.40 -4.78
C ARG A 69 18.35 27.63 -5.99
N TRP A 70 18.70 28.89 -6.26
CA TRP A 70 19.39 29.40 -7.47
C TRP A 70 18.48 29.71 -8.67
N ALA A 71 17.58 30.68 -8.50
CA ALA A 71 17.13 31.51 -9.62
C ALA A 71 17.72 32.92 -9.40
N GLY A 72 18.80 33.22 -10.12
CA GLY A 72 19.23 34.56 -10.55
C GLY A 72 19.54 35.60 -9.47
N VAL A 73 20.81 35.63 -9.03
CA VAL A 73 21.48 36.92 -8.84
C VAL A 73 22.03 37.32 -10.20
N GLN A 74 21.37 38.27 -10.87
CA GLN A 74 22.01 39.29 -11.71
C GLN A 74 21.00 40.39 -12.00
#